data_AF-A0A6A3Z2X7-F1
#
_entry.id   AF-A0A6A3Z2X7-F1
#
_cell.length_a   1.000
_cell.length_b   1.000
_cell.length_c   1.000
_cell.angle_alpha   90.00
_cell.angle_beta   90.00
_cell.angle_gamma   90.00
#
_symmetry.space_group_name_H-M   'P 1'
#
loop_
_entity.id
_entity.type
_entity.pdbx_description
1 polymer ?
#
loop_
_entity_poly.entity_id
_entity_poly.type
_entity_poly.pdbx_seq_one_letter_code
_entity_poly.pdbx_strand_id
1 'polypeptide(L)'
;MEDFWILVCASWCCRDGEFKSLREEFNEMLLDEEWRRVMRTRHALTAECLTSPSVSACMCMYTNGTDANFLNVTSLMRYAFETLRVQFKPFFRIPSPSQLQSTGAVKC
;
A
#
# COMPACT_ATOMS: atom_id res chain seq x y z
N MET A 1 9.29 -8.70 -53.59
CA MET A 1 7.91 -8.93 -53.09
C MET A 1 7.90 -9.32 -51.61
N GLU A 2 8.96 -9.97 -51.11
CA GLU A 2 9.14 -10.29 -49.67
C GLU A 2 9.41 -9.05 -48.79
N ASP A 3 10.14 -8.06 -49.30
CA ASP A 3 10.49 -6.84 -48.54
C ASP A 3 9.27 -6.02 -48.10
N PHE A 4 8.20 -6.05 -48.90
CA PHE A 4 6.94 -5.37 -48.58
C PHE A 4 6.27 -5.99 -47.34
N TRP A 5 6.25 -7.32 -47.25
CA TRP A 5 5.65 -8.02 -46.12
C TRP A 5 6.45 -7.83 -44.83
N ILE A 6 7.78 -7.79 -44.92
CA ILE A 6 8.65 -7.50 -43.77
C ILE A 6 8.35 -6.09 -43.22
N LEU A 7 8.20 -5.10 -44.11
CA LEU A 7 7.88 -3.73 -43.71
C LEU A 7 6.50 -3.64 -43.03
N VAL A 8 5.50 -4.33 -43.56
CA VAL A 8 4.14 -4.36 -42.98
C VAL A 8 4.15 -5.03 -41.61
N CYS A 9 4.80 -6.19 -41.47
CA CYS A 9 4.93 -6.89 -40.19
C CYS A 9 5.68 -6.05 -39.15
N ALA A 10 6.78 -5.39 -39.53
CA ALA A 10 7.51 -4.49 -38.66
C ALA A 10 6.64 -3.30 -38.21
N SER A 11 5.90 -2.68 -39.13
CA SER A 11 5.01 -1.56 -38.79
C SER A 11 3.87 -1.96 -37.84
N TRP A 12 3.34 -3.18 -38.00
CA TRP A 12 2.30 -3.71 -37.13
C TRP A 12 2.85 -4.05 -35.74
N CYS A 13 3.99 -4.72 -35.65
CA CYS A 13 4.65 -5.01 -34.37
C CYS A 13 5.06 -3.73 -33.62
N CYS A 14 5.58 -2.72 -34.32
CA CYS A 14 5.91 -1.44 -33.69
C CYS A 14 4.66 -0.75 -33.13
N ARG A 15 3.56 -0.71 -33.91
CA ARG A 15 2.30 -0.13 -33.46
C ARG A 15 1.70 -0.88 -32.26
N ASP A 16 1.75 -2.21 -32.27
CA ASP A 16 1.24 -3.02 -31.16
C ASP A 16 2.08 -2.82 -29.89
N GLY A 17 3.40 -2.71 -30.04
CA GLY A 17 4.32 -2.37 -28.96
C GLY A 17 4.05 -0.99 -28.36
N GLU A 18 3.85 0.03 -29.19
CA GLU A 18 3.48 1.39 -28.75
C GLU A 18 2.12 1.39 -28.02
N PHE A 19 1.13 0.69 -28.54
CA PHE A 19 -0.19 0.61 -27.92
C PHE A 19 -0.13 -0.10 -26.55
N LYS A 20 0.69 -1.15 -26.45
CA LYS A 20 0.93 -1.84 -25.18
C LYS A 20 1.61 -0.93 -24.16
N SER A 21 2.65 -0.20 -24.57
CA SER A 21 3.35 0.76 -23.72
C SER A 21 2.41 1.87 -23.22
N LEU A 22 1.62 2.46 -24.13
CA LEU A 22 0.65 3.49 -23.78
C LEU A 22 -0.40 2.99 -22.77
N ARG A 23 -0.85 1.75 -22.94
CA ARG A 23 -1.79 1.12 -22.01
C ARG A 23 -1.19 0.87 -20.64
N GLU A 24 0.08 0.46 -20.58
CA GLU A 24 0.80 0.28 -19.32
C GLU A 24 0.95 1.61 -18.58
N GLU A 25 1.39 2.68 -19.28
CA GLU A 25 1.49 4.03 -18.70
C GLU A 25 0.13 4.57 -18.22
N PHE A 26 -0.92 4.41 -19.03
CA PHE A 26 -2.27 4.80 -18.65
C PHE A 26 -2.76 4.06 -17.40
N ASN A 27 -2.50 2.75 -17.32
CA ASN A 27 -2.88 1.95 -16.15
C ASN A 27 -2.09 2.38 -14.90
N GLU A 28 -0.81 2.71 -15.03
CA GLU A 28 -0.01 3.22 -13.90
C GLU A 28 -0.57 4.55 -13.39
N MET A 29 -0.91 5.47 -14.29
CA MET A 29 -1.55 6.74 -13.91
C MET A 29 -2.89 6.53 -13.19
N LEU A 30 -3.72 5.62 -13.71
CA LEU A 30 -5.01 5.30 -13.11
C LEU A 30 -4.85 4.69 -11.70
N LEU A 31 -3.89 3.77 -11.53
CA LEU A 31 -3.60 3.15 -10.23
C LEU A 31 -3.10 4.17 -9.21
N ASP A 32 -2.24 5.10 -9.62
CA ASP A 32 -1.72 6.17 -8.76
C ASP A 32 -2.84 7.15 -8.35
N GLU A 33 -3.75 7.51 -9.27
CA GLU A 33 -4.90 8.35 -8.95
C GLU A 33 -5.86 7.68 -7.96
N GLU A 34 -6.22 6.41 -8.22
CA GLU A 34 -7.09 5.64 -7.32
C GLU A 34 -6.43 5.42 -5.96
N TRP A 35 -5.12 5.15 -5.93
CA TRP A 35 -4.37 5.08 -4.67
C TRP A 35 -4.44 6.37 -3.87
N ARG A 36 -4.21 7.53 -4.51
CA ARG A 36 -4.34 8.83 -3.84
C ARG A 36 -5.76 9.06 -3.34
N ARG A 37 -6.78 8.66 -4.09
CA ARG A 37 -8.18 8.77 -3.68
C ARG A 37 -8.46 7.93 -2.44
N VAL A 38 -8.07 6.65 -2.45
CA VAL A 38 -8.18 5.75 -1.29
C VAL A 38 -7.43 6.31 -0.09
N MET A 39 -6.22 6.86 -0.28
CA MET A 39 -5.45 7.45 0.82
C MET A 39 -6.11 8.71 1.39
N ARG A 40 -6.67 9.59 0.56
CA ARG A 40 -7.44 10.75 1.04
C ARG A 40 -8.70 10.32 1.79
N THR A 41 -9.44 9.35 1.28
CA THR A 41 -10.64 8.81 1.95
C THR A 41 -10.28 8.17 3.29
N ARG A 42 -9.23 7.34 3.33
CA ARG A 42 -8.72 6.77 4.58
C ARG A 42 -8.27 7.85 5.55
N HIS A 43 -7.54 8.86 5.08
CA HIS A 43 -7.11 9.98 5.91
C HIS A 43 -8.29 10.74 6.49
N ALA A 44 -9.30 11.10 5.69
CA ALA A 44 -10.49 11.79 6.18
C ALA A 44 -11.24 10.97 7.25
N LEU A 45 -11.49 9.69 6.96
CA LEU A 45 -12.18 8.79 7.90
C LEU A 45 -11.39 8.60 9.19
N THR A 46 -10.06 8.45 9.09
CA THR A 46 -9.22 8.28 10.28
C THR A 46 -9.02 9.58 11.05
N ALA A 47 -8.81 10.72 10.38
CA ALA A 47 -8.60 12.01 11.03
C ALA A 47 -9.83 12.44 11.84
N GLU A 48 -11.04 12.21 11.33
CA GLU A 48 -12.28 12.49 12.07
C GLU A 48 -12.52 11.49 13.21
N CYS A 49 -12.03 10.26 13.08
CA CYS A 49 -12.14 9.23 14.12
C CYS A 49 -11.01 9.28 15.16
N LEU A 50 -9.97 10.08 14.94
CA LEU A 50 -8.89 10.28 15.88
C LEU A 50 -9.28 11.42 16.83
N THR A 51 -9.77 11.04 18.01
CA THR A 51 -9.84 11.95 19.17
C THR A 51 -8.52 12.68 19.35
N SER A 52 -8.55 13.96 19.76
CA SER A 52 -7.34 14.75 20.07
C SER A 52 -6.33 13.89 20.82
N PRO A 53 -5.03 13.92 20.47
CA PRO A 53 -4.02 13.05 21.07
C PRO A 53 -4.09 13.03 22.60
N SER A 54 -4.38 14.17 23.24
CA SER A 54 -4.54 14.34 24.68
C SER A 54 -5.71 13.57 25.32
N VAL A 55 -6.75 13.24 24.55
CA VAL A 55 -7.96 12.50 24.99
C VAL A 55 -8.10 11.15 24.28
N SER A 56 -7.12 10.76 23.47
CA SER A 56 -7.13 9.43 22.87
C SER A 56 -7.07 8.34 23.94
N ALA A 57 -7.79 7.25 23.71
CA ALA A 57 -7.80 6.10 24.63
C ALA A 57 -6.37 5.62 24.91
N CYS A 58 -5.50 5.62 23.89
CA CYS A 58 -4.08 5.31 24.03
C CYS A 58 -3.35 6.25 24.98
N MET A 59 -3.57 7.56 24.86
CA MET A 59 -2.89 8.54 25.69
C MET A 59 -3.42 8.55 27.12
N CYS A 60 -4.72 8.37 27.31
CA CYS A 60 -5.34 8.22 28.62
C CYS A 60 -4.85 6.94 29.34
N MET A 61 -4.57 5.87 28.59
CA MET A 61 -3.96 4.65 29.12
C MET A 61 -2.47 4.80 29.40
N TYR A 62 -1.75 5.57 28.60
CA TYR A 62 -0.33 5.85 28.87
C TYR A 62 -0.16 6.70 30.14
N THR A 63 -1.03 7.69 30.36
CA THR A 63 -0.95 8.55 31.54
C THR A 63 -1.53 7.92 32.80
N ASN A 64 -2.57 7.10 32.69
CA ASN A 64 -3.31 6.58 33.85
C ASN A 64 -3.30 5.05 33.99
N GLY A 65 -2.70 4.32 33.05
CA GLY A 65 -2.70 2.85 33.03
C GLY A 65 -1.57 2.24 33.84
N THR A 66 -1.83 1.07 34.42
CA THR A 66 -0.83 0.18 35.02
C THR A 66 -0.30 -0.80 33.96
N ASP A 67 0.90 -1.36 34.15
CA ASP A 67 1.55 -2.29 33.20
C ASP A 67 0.64 -3.45 32.73
N ALA A 68 -0.26 -3.91 33.61
CA ALA A 68 -1.25 -4.96 33.30
C ALA A 68 -2.30 -4.52 32.26
N ASN A 69 -2.76 -3.26 32.32
CA ASN A 69 -3.68 -2.70 31.33
C ASN A 69 -3.00 -2.52 29.97
N PHE A 70 -1.71 -2.17 29.98
CA PHE A 70 -0.92 -2.03 28.77
C PHE A 70 -0.79 -3.37 28.04
N LEU A 71 -0.52 -4.47 28.76
CA LEU A 71 -0.45 -5.83 28.20
C LEU A 71 -1.80 -6.34 27.66
N ASN A 72 -2.90 -6.07 28.35
CA ASN A 72 -4.22 -6.54 27.93
C ASN A 72 -4.77 -5.76 26.72
N VAL A 73 -4.44 -4.47 26.62
CA VAL A 73 -4.86 -3.65 25.48
C VAL A 73 -3.90 -3.81 24.30
N THR A 74 -2.60 -3.98 24.53
CA THR A 74 -1.66 -4.33 23.44
C THR A 74 -1.96 -5.71 22.87
N SER A 75 -2.43 -6.67 23.68
CA SER A 75 -2.90 -7.95 23.15
C SER A 75 -4.21 -7.82 22.36
N LEU A 76 -5.16 -6.99 22.79
CA LEU A 76 -6.36 -6.66 22.00
C LEU A 76 -6.01 -5.97 20.68
N MET A 77 -5.09 -4.99 20.70
CA MET A 77 -4.60 -4.32 19.50
C MET A 77 -3.80 -5.27 18.61
N ARG A 78 -3.00 -6.18 19.19
CA ARG A 78 -2.26 -7.20 18.44
C ARG A 78 -3.21 -8.17 17.75
N TYR A 79 -4.27 -8.61 18.44
CA TYR A 79 -5.30 -9.46 17.86
C TYR A 79 -6.09 -8.75 16.75
N ALA A 80 -6.53 -7.50 17.00
CA ALA A 80 -7.21 -6.69 16.00
C ALA A 80 -6.31 -6.41 14.79
N PHE A 81 -5.03 -6.12 15.02
CA PHE A 81 -4.03 -5.92 13.98
C PHE A 81 -3.79 -7.20 13.17
N GLU A 82 -3.67 -8.37 13.80
CA GLU A 82 -3.53 -9.63 13.05
C GLU A 82 -4.80 -9.98 12.28
N THR A 83 -5.98 -9.67 12.82
CA THR A 83 -7.26 -9.85 12.12
C THR A 83 -7.30 -8.97 10.87
N LEU A 84 -6.95 -7.69 10.99
CA LEU A 84 -6.84 -6.77 9.86
C LEU A 84 -5.77 -7.26 8.87
N ARG A 85 -4.60 -7.70 9.36
CA ARG A 85 -3.52 -8.20 8.51
C ARG A 85 -3.95 -9.43 7.70
N VAL A 86 -4.71 -10.35 8.28
CA VAL A 86 -5.26 -11.52 7.57
C VAL A 86 -6.27 -11.09 6.51
N GLN A 87 -7.20 -10.19 6.83
CA GLN A 87 -8.21 -9.73 5.88
C GLN A 87 -7.62 -8.93 4.72
N PHE A 88 -6.59 -8.12 4.99
CA PHE A 88 -5.95 -7.29 3.99
C PHE A 88 -4.76 -7.97 3.29
N LYS A 89 -4.38 -9.20 3.70
CA LYS A 89 -3.30 -9.99 3.08
C LYS A 89 -3.38 -10.12 1.54
N PRO A 90 -4.56 -10.25 0.91
CA PRO A 90 -4.65 -10.34 -0.55
C PRO A 90 -4.28 -9.03 -1.27
N PHE A 91 -4.43 -7.89 -0.58
CA PHE A 91 -4.29 -6.56 -1.17
C PHE A 91 -2.89 -5.97 -1.00
N PHE A 92 -2.06 -6.55 -0.12
CA PHE A 92 -0.71 -6.07 0.15
C PHE A 92 0.31 -7.20 -0.02
N ARG A 93 1.31 -6.97 -0.88
CA ARG A 93 2.51 -7.81 -0.95
C ARG A 93 3.44 -7.44 0.20
N ILE A 94 3.35 -8.16 1.32
CA ILE A 94 4.27 -7.98 2.44
C ILE A 94 5.64 -8.59 2.04
N PRO A 95 6.72 -7.80 1.94
CA PRO A 95 8.05 -8.31 1.61
C PRO A 95 8.52 -9.28 2.71
N SER A 96 9.18 -10.36 2.32
CA SER A 96 9.78 -11.27 3.29
C SER A 96 10.92 -10.58 4.06
N PRO A 97 11.20 -10.98 5.32
CA PRO A 97 12.26 -10.37 6.12
C PRO A 97 13.64 -10.39 5.44
N SER A 98 13.91 -11.40 4.62
CA SER A 98 15.13 -11.51 3.80
C SER A 98 15.20 -10.47 2.68
N GLN A 99 14.07 -9.99 2.18
CA GLN A 99 14.00 -8.92 1.18
C GLN A 99 14.21 -7.53 1.80
N LEU A 100 13.77 -7.33 3.05
CA LEU A 100 13.99 -6.07 3.79
C LEU A 100 15.47 -5.84 4.15
N GLN A 101 16.28 -6.89 4.25
CA GLN A 101 17.74 -6.77 4.48
C GLN A 101 18.51 -6.34 3.22
N SER A 102 17.93 -6.51 2.02
CA SER A 102 18.56 -6.15 0.75
C SER A 102 18.32 -4.70 0.33
N THR A 103 17.29 -4.05 0.89
CA THR A 103 16.97 -2.64 0.67
C THR A 103 17.42 -1.83 1.87
N GLY A 104 18.72 -1.53 1.91
CA GLY A 104 19.27 -0.35 2.57
C GLY A 104 18.96 -0.19 4.06
N ALA A 105 19.93 -0.59 4.88
CA ALA A 105 20.20 0.13 6.12
C ALA A 105 20.40 1.62 5.80
N VAL A 106 19.34 2.41 5.90
CA VAL A 106 19.47 3.83 6.22
C VAL A 106 19.85 3.84 7.69
N LYS A 107 21.16 3.87 7.95
CA LYS A 107 21.70 4.24 9.25
C LYS A 107 21.17 5.65 9.55
N CYS A 108 20.43 5.79 10.64
CA CYS A 108 20.32 7.07 11.34
C CYS A 108 21.72 7.55 11.74
#